data_AF-A0A059WS66-F1
#
_entry.id   AF-A0A059WS66-F1
#
_cell.length_a   1.000
_cell.length_b   1.000
_cell.length_c   1.000
_cell.angle_alpha   90.00
_cell.angle_beta   90.00
_cell.angle_gamma   90.00
#
_symmetry.space_group_name_H-M   'P 1'
#
loop_
_entity.id
_entity.type
_entity.pdbx_description
1 polymer ?
#
loop_
_entity_poly.entity_id
_entity_poly.type
_entity_poly.pdbx_seq_one_letter_code
_entity_poly.pdbx_strand_id
1 'polypeptide(L)'
;MEFRESLYAVLKSSSIWEQYTFVLPHDENDAPFPTKEFFESEECDVILAEVSYPSTGQGIEIGWADTLHIPLVCLYKKNASISQSLYTVTNKFVEYMDEEDLVKKITRVLDHIRVEMKL
;
A
#
# COMPACT_ATOMS: atom_id res chain seq x y z
N MET A 1 -6.84 18.12 0.89
CA MET A 1 -6.78 16.85 1.65
C MET A 1 -5.37 16.31 1.44
N GLU A 2 -4.46 16.60 2.36
CA GLU A 2 -2.99 16.47 2.22
C GLU A 2 -2.50 15.03 2.51
N PHE A 3 -3.12 14.02 1.93
CA PHE A 3 -2.59 12.64 2.03
C PHE A 3 -1.47 12.39 1.00
N ARG A 4 -1.67 12.88 -0.23
CA ARG A 4 -0.76 12.66 -1.37
C ARG A 4 0.65 13.19 -1.14
N GLU A 5 0.80 14.23 -0.32
CA GLU A 5 2.08 14.93 -0.18
C GLU A 5 3.01 14.29 0.87
N SER A 6 2.54 13.40 1.75
CA SER A 6 3.40 12.79 2.79
C SER A 6 3.90 11.38 2.44
N LEU A 7 3.02 10.41 2.17
CA LEU A 7 3.43 9.02 1.96
C LEU A 7 4.29 8.84 0.69
N TYR A 8 3.82 9.36 -0.45
CA TYR A 8 4.53 9.18 -1.72
C TYR A 8 5.88 9.91 -1.73
N ALA A 9 5.94 11.11 -1.15
CA ALA A 9 7.18 11.86 -1.02
C ALA A 9 8.21 11.13 -0.13
N VAL A 10 7.74 10.57 0.99
CA VAL A 10 8.59 9.76 1.90
C VAL A 10 9.13 8.53 1.17
N LEU A 11 8.29 7.81 0.42
CA LEU A 11 8.75 6.66 -0.35
C LEU A 11 9.78 7.06 -1.42
N LYS A 12 9.48 8.10 -2.22
CA LYS A 12 10.38 8.61 -3.28
C LYS A 12 11.75 9.07 -2.77
N SER A 13 11.80 9.63 -1.57
CA SER A 13 13.04 10.11 -0.94
C SER A 13 13.77 9.06 -0.12
N SER A 14 13.18 7.88 0.05
CA SER A 14 13.75 6.80 0.85
C SER A 14 14.71 5.91 0.05
N SER A 15 15.55 5.17 0.77
CA SER A 15 16.50 4.22 0.17
C SER A 15 15.86 3.03 -0.53
N ILE A 16 14.56 2.75 -0.29
CA ILE A 16 13.85 1.64 -0.94
C ILE A 16 13.31 2.01 -2.32
N TRP A 17 13.26 3.29 -2.68
CA TRP A 17 12.77 3.75 -3.97
C TRP A 17 13.52 3.12 -5.15
N GLU A 18 14.83 2.97 -5.03
CA GLU A 18 15.69 2.38 -6.07
C GLU A 18 15.71 0.84 -6.03
N GLN A 19 15.14 0.23 -4.98
CA GLN A 19 15.18 -1.22 -4.77
C GLN A 19 13.94 -1.94 -5.30
N TYR A 20 12.82 -1.22 -5.44
CA TYR A 20 11.52 -1.76 -5.84
C TYR A 20 10.87 -0.88 -6.90
N THR A 21 10.05 -1.47 -7.75
CA THR A 21 9.22 -0.71 -8.69
C THR A 21 7.94 -0.29 -7.99
N PHE A 22 7.80 1.00 -7.70
CA PHE A 22 6.59 1.56 -7.11
C PHE A 22 5.64 2.06 -8.20
N VAL A 23 4.41 1.59 -8.16
CA VAL A 23 3.28 2.17 -8.89
C VAL A 23 2.49 3.03 -7.90
N LEU A 24 2.36 4.33 -8.19
CA LEU A 24 1.68 5.31 -7.35
C LEU A 24 0.46 5.89 -8.09
N PRO A 25 -0.72 5.25 -8.02
CA PRO A 25 -1.89 5.52 -8.88
C PRO A 25 -2.42 6.97 -8.86
N HIS A 26 -1.98 7.79 -7.90
CA HIS A 26 -2.55 9.11 -7.63
C HIS A 26 -1.49 10.19 -7.45
N ASP A 27 -0.30 9.97 -7.99
CA ASP A 27 0.87 10.81 -7.77
C ASP A 27 0.94 12.02 -8.70
N GLU A 28 0.77 11.80 -10.01
CA GLU A 28 0.96 12.87 -10.99
C GLU A 28 -0.29 13.75 -11.16
N ASN A 29 -1.49 13.16 -11.16
CA ASN A 29 -2.73 13.84 -11.54
C ASN A 29 -3.97 13.29 -10.79
N ASP A 30 -5.05 14.06 -10.76
CA ASP A 30 -6.40 13.61 -10.33
C ASP A 30 -7.12 12.69 -11.35
N ALA A 31 -6.43 12.31 -12.42
CA ALA A 31 -6.98 11.39 -13.41
C ALA A 31 -7.21 10.01 -12.77
N PRO A 32 -8.31 9.30 -13.12
CA PRO A 32 -8.51 7.94 -12.69
C PRO A 32 -7.37 7.03 -13.20
N PHE A 33 -6.75 6.29 -12.29
CA PHE A 33 -5.84 5.20 -12.65
C PHE A 33 -6.68 3.92 -12.84
N PRO A 34 -6.44 3.13 -13.90
CA PRO A 34 -7.18 1.90 -14.16
C PRO A 34 -6.65 0.77 -13.25
N THR A 35 -6.87 0.90 -11.94
CA THR A 35 -6.32 -0.02 -10.92
C THR A 35 -6.74 -1.46 -11.15
N LYS A 36 -7.99 -1.69 -11.60
CA LYS A 36 -8.50 -3.04 -11.86
C LYS A 36 -7.76 -3.70 -13.02
N GLU A 37 -7.62 -2.99 -14.13
CA GLU A 37 -6.91 -3.48 -15.31
C GLU A 37 -5.42 -3.71 -15.02
N PHE A 38 -4.81 -2.86 -14.20
CA PHE A 38 -3.43 -3.05 -13.74
C PHE A 38 -3.27 -4.27 -12.84
N PHE A 39 -4.22 -4.54 -11.95
CA PHE A 39 -4.20 -5.77 -11.14
C PHE A 39 -4.40 -7.03 -11.99
N GLU A 40 -5.23 -6.94 -13.05
CA GLU A 40 -5.45 -8.04 -13.99
C GLU A 40 -4.25 -8.32 -14.92
N SER A 41 -3.29 -7.40 -15.07
CA SER A 41 -2.10 -7.62 -15.89
C SER A 41 -1.04 -8.51 -15.22
N GLU A 42 -1.27 -8.93 -13.97
CA GLU A 42 -0.35 -9.72 -13.14
C GLU A 42 1.01 -9.04 -12.88
N GLU A 43 1.10 -7.72 -13.06
CA GLU A 43 2.32 -6.92 -12.81
C GLU A 43 2.44 -6.45 -11.34
N CYS A 44 1.44 -6.74 -10.50
CA CYS A 44 1.40 -6.29 -9.12
C CYS A 44 1.70 -7.43 -8.14
N ASP A 45 2.91 -7.42 -7.55
CA ASP A 45 3.32 -8.43 -6.56
C ASP A 45 2.68 -8.23 -5.19
N VAL A 46 2.50 -6.97 -4.78
CA VAL A 46 1.99 -6.61 -3.46
C VAL A 46 1.37 -5.21 -3.47
N ILE A 47 0.31 -5.05 -2.70
CA ILE A 47 -0.35 -3.75 -2.46
C ILE A 47 -0.04 -3.28 -1.04
N LEU A 48 0.40 -2.03 -0.96
CA LEU A 48 0.54 -1.28 0.29
C LEU A 48 -0.60 -0.26 0.38
N ALA A 49 -1.60 -0.53 1.21
CA ALA A 49 -2.76 0.35 1.37
C ALA A 49 -2.66 1.16 2.67
N GLU A 50 -2.60 2.49 2.59
CA GLU A 50 -2.63 3.35 3.77
C GLU A 50 -4.08 3.59 4.21
N VAL A 51 -4.47 3.01 5.35
CA VAL A 51 -5.86 2.89 5.80
C VAL A 51 -6.15 3.71 7.06
N SER A 52 -5.30 4.69 7.40
CA SER A 52 -5.57 5.60 8.54
C SER A 52 -6.88 6.37 8.40
N TYR A 53 -7.30 6.61 7.16
CA TYR A 53 -8.50 7.37 6.84
C TYR A 53 -9.42 6.55 5.93
N PRO A 54 -10.74 6.55 6.20
CA PRO A 54 -11.68 5.83 5.35
C PRO A 54 -11.72 6.44 3.95
N SER A 55 -11.69 5.59 2.92
CA SER A 55 -11.79 5.99 1.52
C SER A 55 -12.59 4.95 0.73
N THR A 56 -13.67 5.39 0.08
CA THR A 56 -14.51 4.52 -0.76
C THR A 56 -13.71 3.98 -1.95
N GLY A 57 -12.92 4.82 -2.61
CA GLY A 57 -12.09 4.42 -3.76
C GLY A 57 -11.09 3.34 -3.39
N GLN A 58 -10.33 3.58 -2.31
CA GLN A 58 -9.36 2.59 -1.81
C GLN A 58 -10.05 1.28 -1.36
N GLY A 59 -11.23 1.37 -0.76
CA GLY A 59 -12.01 0.18 -0.38
C GLY A 59 -12.41 -0.68 -1.59
N ILE A 60 -12.74 -0.05 -2.72
CA ILE A 60 -13.02 -0.76 -3.97
C ILE A 60 -11.75 -1.46 -4.49
N GLU A 61 -10.61 -0.77 -4.50
CA GLU A 61 -9.32 -1.32 -4.94
C GLU A 61 -8.88 -2.51 -4.08
N ILE A 62 -9.04 -2.40 -2.76
CA ILE A 62 -8.79 -3.48 -1.81
C ILE A 62 -9.69 -4.70 -2.11
N GLY A 63 -10.96 -4.48 -2.45
CA GLY A 63 -11.87 -5.57 -2.82
C GLY A 63 -11.45 -6.28 -4.12
N TRP A 64 -10.93 -5.54 -5.11
CA TRP A 64 -10.37 -6.15 -6.32
C TRP A 64 -9.11 -6.96 -6.02
N ALA A 65 -8.22 -6.42 -5.19
CA ALA A 65 -7.01 -7.11 -4.75
C ALA A 65 -7.32 -8.47 -4.09
N ASP A 66 -8.29 -8.49 -3.16
CA ASP A 66 -8.74 -9.71 -2.49
C ASP A 66 -9.30 -10.74 -3.48
N THR A 67 -10.14 -10.27 -4.41
CA THR A 67 -10.74 -11.12 -5.46
C THR A 67 -9.68 -11.73 -6.39
N LEU A 68 -8.62 -10.97 -6.68
CA LEU A 68 -7.51 -11.39 -7.55
C LEU A 68 -6.37 -12.06 -6.76
N HIS A 69 -6.54 -12.26 -5.45
CA HIS A 69 -5.54 -12.87 -4.56
C HIS A 69 -4.18 -12.16 -4.56
N ILE A 70 -4.17 -10.84 -4.80
CA ILE A 70 -2.96 -10.02 -4.71
C ILE A 70 -2.62 -9.79 -3.24
N PRO A 71 -1.39 -10.08 -2.78
CA PRO A 71 -0.97 -9.82 -1.42
C PRO A 71 -1.23 -8.37 -0.99
N LEU A 72 -2.00 -8.20 0.09
CA LEU A 72 -2.36 -6.89 0.64
C LEU A 72 -1.76 -6.68 2.02
N VAL A 73 -1.08 -5.54 2.20
CA VAL A 73 -0.59 -5.05 3.49
C VAL A 73 -1.23 -3.70 3.79
N CYS A 74 -1.96 -3.63 4.90
CA CYS A 74 -2.56 -2.39 5.37
C CYS A 74 -1.60 -1.64 6.29
N LEU A 75 -1.23 -0.43 5.91
CA LEU A 75 -0.43 0.51 6.68
C LEU A 75 -1.36 1.48 7.41
N TYR A 76 -1.07 1.82 8.66
CA TYR A 76 -1.86 2.83 9.38
C TYR A 76 -1.04 3.57 10.41
N LYS A 77 -1.32 4.86 10.60
CA LYS A 77 -0.71 5.70 11.62
C LYS A 77 -1.12 5.22 13.00
N LYS A 78 -0.18 5.30 13.94
CA LYS A 78 -0.41 4.97 15.34
C LYS A 78 -1.63 5.73 15.88
N ASN A 79 -2.49 5.00 16.60
CA ASN A 79 -3.78 5.46 17.13
C ASN A 79 -4.87 5.75 16.07
N ALA A 80 -4.65 5.47 14.79
CA ALA A 80 -5.73 5.54 13.80
C ALA A 80 -6.77 4.45 14.06
N SER A 81 -8.05 4.79 13.89
CA SER A 81 -9.15 3.83 13.96
C SER A 81 -9.40 3.24 12.58
N ILE A 82 -8.90 2.02 12.34
CA ILE A 82 -9.08 1.32 11.06
C ILE A 82 -10.43 0.59 10.99
N SER A 83 -10.96 0.41 9.78
CA SER A 83 -12.21 -0.32 9.57
C SER A 83 -12.06 -1.82 9.91
N GLN A 84 -13.00 -2.36 10.68
CA GLN A 84 -13.03 -3.79 10.99
C GLN A 84 -13.27 -4.68 9.76
N SER A 85 -13.85 -4.13 8.69
CA SER A 85 -14.03 -4.86 7.43
C SER A 85 -12.71 -5.22 6.77
N LEU A 86 -11.60 -4.52 7.06
CA LEU A 86 -10.29 -4.85 6.48
C LEU A 86 -9.78 -6.23 6.93
N TYR A 87 -10.21 -6.70 8.11
CA TYR A 87 -9.84 -8.03 8.59
C TYR A 87 -10.47 -9.17 7.80
N THR A 88 -11.46 -8.90 6.93
CA THR A 88 -12.04 -9.93 6.07
C THR A 88 -11.22 -10.19 4.81
N VAL A 89 -10.31 -9.27 4.46
CA VAL A 89 -9.51 -9.32 3.22
C VAL A 89 -8.02 -9.49 3.50
N THR A 90 -7.53 -9.10 4.68
CA THR A 90 -6.14 -9.34 5.08
C THR A 90 -6.01 -9.43 6.60
N ASN A 91 -4.97 -10.10 7.07
CA ASN A 91 -4.51 -10.05 8.45
C ASN A 91 -3.16 -9.34 8.60
N LYS A 92 -2.61 -8.81 7.50
CA LYS A 92 -1.30 -8.12 7.47
C LYS A 92 -1.50 -6.63 7.70
N PHE A 93 -1.31 -6.22 8.94
CA PHE A 93 -1.43 -4.83 9.38
C PHE A 93 -0.11 -4.32 9.94
N VAL A 94 0.25 -3.09 9.58
CA VAL A 94 1.49 -2.43 9.98
C VAL A 94 1.15 -1.05 10.52
N GLU A 95 1.21 -0.91 11.83
CA GLU A 95 1.14 0.40 12.49
C GLU A 95 2.46 1.15 12.27
N TYR A 96 2.45 2.44 11.98
CA TYR A 96 3.64 3.28 11.94
C TYR A 96 3.45 4.59 12.72
N MET A 97 4.53 5.12 13.28
CA MET A 97 4.48 6.33 14.11
C MET A 97 4.79 7.60 13.34
N ASP A 98 5.77 7.53 12.46
CA ASP A 98 6.30 8.64 11.67
C ASP A 98 6.88 8.11 10.34
N GLU A 99 7.44 9.01 9.55
CA GLU A 99 7.96 8.73 8.21
C GLU A 99 9.16 7.79 8.23
N GLU A 100 10.05 7.92 9.21
CA GLU A 100 11.22 7.04 9.35
C GLU A 100 10.79 5.61 9.73
N ASP A 101 9.89 5.48 10.71
CA ASP A 101 9.32 4.20 11.14
C ASP A 101 8.53 3.52 10.01
N LEU A 102 7.79 4.31 9.23
CA LEU A 102 7.08 3.85 8.04
C LEU A 102 8.03 3.22 7.01
N VAL A 103 9.08 3.94 6.60
CA VAL A 103 10.07 3.42 5.63
C VAL A 103 10.71 2.15 6.17
N LYS A 104 11.13 2.15 7.44
CA LYS A 104 11.74 0.99 8.08
C LYS A 104 10.81 -0.23 8.07
N LYS A 105 9.52 -0.05 8.37
CA LYS A 105 8.54 -1.13 8.42
C LYS A 105 8.17 -1.65 7.04
N ILE A 106 7.99 -0.75 6.06
CA ILE A 106 7.78 -1.14 4.66
C ILE A 106 8.98 -1.93 4.15
N THR A 107 10.20 -1.46 4.39
CA THR A 107 11.43 -2.18 4.00
C THR A 107 11.42 -3.62 4.52
N ARG A 108 11.13 -3.79 5.82
CA ARG A 108 11.05 -5.12 6.44
C ARG A 108 9.98 -6.01 5.83
N VAL A 109 8.81 -5.44 5.51
CA VAL A 109 7.71 -6.17 4.87
C VAL A 109 8.11 -6.63 3.48
N LEU A 110 8.66 -5.72 2.66
CA LEU A 110 9.05 -6.03 1.29
C LEU A 110 10.21 -7.03 1.25
N ASP A 111 11.21 -6.90 2.13
CA ASP A 111 12.30 -7.87 2.23
C ASP A 111 11.79 -9.28 2.59
N HIS A 112 10.80 -9.38 3.49
CA HIS A 112 10.19 -10.65 3.84
C HIS A 112 9.46 -11.26 2.64
N ILE A 113 8.66 -10.45 1.94
CA ILE A 113 7.92 -10.87 0.75
C ILE A 113 8.88 -11.31 -0.35
N ARG A 114 9.98 -10.57 -0.58
CA ARG A 114 11.01 -10.91 -1.57
C ARG A 114 11.60 -12.31 -1.29
N VAL A 115 11.90 -12.60 -0.02
CA VAL A 115 12.42 -13.92 0.39
C VAL A 115 11.38 -15.03 0.21
N GLU A 116 10.11 -14.78 0.54
CA GLU A 116 9.03 -15.77 0.39
C GLU A 116 8.69 -16.05 -1.08
N MET A 117 8.62 -15.01 -1.91
CA MET A 117 8.21 -15.08 -3.32
C MET A 117 9.39 -15.39 -4.26
N LYS A 118 10.63 -15.41 -3.77
CA LYS A 118 11.86 -15.53 -4.57
C LYS A 118 11.99 -14.46 -5.67
N LEU A 119 11.52 -13.26 -5.38
CA LEU A 119 11.66 -12.08 -6.23
C LEU A 119 13.10 -11.53 -6.17
#